data_AF-A0A6M2E1D8-F1
#
_entry.id   AF-A0A6M2E1D8-F1
#
_cell.length_a   1.000
_cell.length_b   1.000
_cell.length_c   1.000
_cell.angle_alpha   90.00
_cell.angle_beta   90.00
_cell.angle_gamma   90.00
#
_symmetry.space_group_name_H-M   'P 1'
#
loop_
_entity.id
_entity.type
_entity.pdbx_description
1 polymer ?
#
loop_
_entity_poly.entity_id
_entity_poly.type
_entity_poly.pdbx_seq_one_letter_code
_entity_poly.pdbx_strand_id
1 'polypeptide(L)'
;MQAASELAPSGLMTVFLMTTANANFICKVAREWCARKGIEDPVCSVANYLFPHCKVIGGHEEALRFIELNARDLGVKKMKRLPVSGAFHTALMHPVRAPLAKALQAVH
;
A
#
# COMPACT_ATOMS: atom_id res chain seq x y z
N MET A 1 9.01 12.00 -4.67
CA MET A 1 8.54 10.66 -4.27
C MET A 1 9.49 10.00 -3.28
N GLN A 2 10.79 9.88 -3.60
CA GLN A 2 11.79 9.27 -2.72
C GLN A 2 11.77 9.78 -1.26
N ALA A 3 11.75 11.09 -1.06
CA ALA A 3 11.71 11.69 0.29
C ALA A 3 10.50 11.26 1.15
N ALA A 4 9.34 10.93 0.55
CA ALA A 4 8.21 10.40 1.30
C ALA A 4 8.41 8.91 1.67
N SER A 5 9.01 8.14 0.75
CA SER A 5 9.31 6.73 0.98
C SER A 5 10.28 6.50 2.15
N GLU A 6 11.17 7.46 2.41
CA GLU A 6 12.15 7.40 3.49
C GLU A 6 11.56 7.72 4.88
N LEU A 7 10.34 8.26 4.95
CA LEU A 7 9.69 8.60 6.23
C LEU A 7 9.17 7.38 6.98
N ALA A 8 8.80 6.32 6.27
CA ALA A 8 8.27 5.11 6.88
C ALA A 8 8.52 3.88 5.98
N PRO A 9 8.91 2.73 6.55
CA PRO A 9 9.01 1.48 5.80
C PRO A 9 7.67 1.14 5.13
N SER A 10 7.66 1.13 3.80
CA SER A 10 6.45 0.99 3.01
C SER A 10 6.75 0.42 1.63
N GLY A 11 5.73 -0.08 0.95
CA GLY A 11 5.91 -0.68 -0.37
C GLY A 11 4.63 -0.91 -1.13
N LEU A 12 4.75 -1.67 -2.23
CA LEU A 12 3.65 -2.11 -3.07
C LEU A 12 3.71 -3.62 -3.30
N MET A 13 2.54 -4.25 -3.43
CA MET A 13 2.41 -5.62 -3.89
C MET A 13 1.28 -5.77 -4.89
N THR A 14 1.50 -6.53 -5.95
CA THR A 14 0.41 -7.03 -6.79
C THR A 14 -0.22 -8.23 -6.11
N VAL A 15 -1.55 -8.25 -6.01
CA VAL A 15 -2.35 -9.36 -5.48
C VAL A 15 -3.32 -9.85 -6.54
N PHE A 16 -3.37 -11.17 -6.72
CA PHE A 16 -4.36 -11.87 -7.52
C PHE A 16 -5.37 -12.50 -6.57
N LEU A 17 -6.63 -12.08 -6.65
CA LEU A 17 -7.66 -12.38 -5.67
C LEU A 17 -8.60 -13.49 -6.16
N MET A 18 -9.19 -14.22 -5.22
CA MET A 18 -10.37 -15.04 -5.48
C MET A 18 -11.56 -14.15 -5.84
N THR A 19 -12.58 -14.74 -6.49
CA THR A 19 -13.84 -14.06 -6.79
C THR A 19 -14.58 -13.64 -5.52
N THR A 20 -14.38 -14.36 -4.43
CA THR A 20 -14.96 -14.10 -3.10
C THR A 20 -14.15 -13.10 -2.28
N ALA A 21 -12.92 -12.75 -2.69
CA ALA A 21 -12.04 -11.89 -1.92
C ALA A 21 -12.31 -10.40 -2.18
N ASN A 22 -12.30 -9.61 -1.10
CA ASN A 22 -12.54 -8.18 -1.15
C ASN A 22 -11.27 -7.41 -0.73
N ALA A 23 -10.66 -6.70 -1.68
CA ALA A 23 -9.42 -5.96 -1.44
C ALA A 23 -9.55 -4.87 -0.38
N ASN A 24 -10.71 -4.21 -0.27
CA ASN A 24 -10.94 -3.18 0.72
C ASN A 24 -11.02 -3.78 2.12
N PHE A 25 -11.63 -4.96 2.26
CA PHE A 25 -11.63 -5.71 3.51
C PHE A 25 -10.21 -6.14 3.90
N ILE A 26 -9.44 -6.70 2.96
CA ILE A 26 -8.03 -7.08 3.17
C ILE A 26 -7.22 -5.88 3.67
N CYS A 27 -7.34 -4.73 3.01
CA CYS A 27 -6.66 -3.51 3.44
C CYS A 27 -7.11 -3.06 4.83
N LYS A 28 -8.42 -3.15 5.15
CA LYS A 28 -8.95 -2.79 6.46
C LYS A 28 -8.34 -3.63 7.57
N VAL A 29 -8.37 -4.96 7.45
CA VAL A 29 -7.82 -5.84 8.50
C VAL A 29 -6.31 -5.70 8.65
N ALA A 30 -5.59 -5.40 7.56
CA ALA A 30 -4.16 -5.11 7.62
C ALA A 30 -3.86 -3.80 8.37
N ARG A 31 -4.70 -2.76 8.20
CA ARG A 31 -4.58 -1.53 9.01
C ARG A 31 -4.88 -1.79 10.49
N GLU A 32 -5.91 -2.59 10.79
CA GLU A 32 -6.25 -2.97 12.17
C GLU A 32 -5.12 -3.76 12.84
N TRP A 33 -4.45 -4.65 12.10
CA TRP A 33 -3.26 -5.34 12.57
C TRP A 33 -2.14 -4.36 12.93
N CYS A 34 -1.82 -3.42 12.03
CA CYS A 34 -0.80 -2.40 12.27
C CYS A 34 -1.13 -1.51 13.49
N ALA A 35 -2.39 -1.10 13.64
CA ALA A 35 -2.84 -0.34 14.81
C ALA A 35 -2.56 -1.11 16.11
N ARG A 36 -2.88 -2.42 16.16
CA ARG A 36 -2.60 -3.28 17.33
C ARG A 36 -1.11 -3.46 17.60
N LYS A 37 -0.26 -3.30 16.58
CA LYS A 37 1.21 -3.30 16.69
C LYS A 37 1.78 -1.94 17.11
N GLY A 38 0.93 -0.93 17.32
CA GLY A 38 1.35 0.41 17.74
C GLY A 38 1.80 1.32 16.61
N ILE A 39 1.50 0.98 15.35
CA ILE A 39 1.76 1.88 14.22
C ILE A 39 0.66 2.97 14.24
N GLU A 40 1.09 4.22 14.41
CA GLU A 40 0.24 5.40 14.28
C GLU A 40 -0.17 5.60 12.81
N ASP A 41 -1.43 6.02 12.59
CA ASP A 41 -2.02 6.24 11.26
C ASP A 41 -1.70 5.15 10.21
N PRO A 42 -2.05 3.88 10.49
CA PRO A 42 -1.64 2.78 9.65
C PRO A 42 -2.27 2.86 8.25
N VAL A 43 -1.42 2.98 7.24
CA VAL A 43 -1.81 2.96 5.83
C VAL A 43 -1.73 1.56 5.24
N CYS A 44 -2.82 1.12 4.62
CA CYS A 44 -2.88 0.01 3.67
C CYS A 44 -4.11 0.26 2.77
N SER A 45 -3.94 0.29 1.46
CA SER A 45 -5.01 0.65 0.52
C SER A 45 -4.73 0.09 -0.88
N VAL A 46 -5.76 -0.02 -1.71
CA VAL A 46 -5.57 -0.34 -3.13
C VAL A 46 -4.92 0.86 -3.81
N ALA A 47 -3.67 0.71 -4.20
CA ALA A 47 -2.87 1.72 -4.89
C ALA A 47 -3.16 1.75 -6.40
N ASN A 48 -3.52 0.60 -7.00
CA ASN A 48 -3.88 0.53 -8.42
C ASN A 48 -4.87 -0.62 -8.68
N TYR A 49 -5.86 -0.38 -9.54
CA TYR A 49 -6.80 -1.39 -10.01
C TYR A 49 -6.37 -1.86 -11.40
N LEU A 50 -5.78 -3.05 -11.49
CA LEU A 50 -5.29 -3.57 -12.78
C LEU A 50 -6.42 -4.22 -13.58
N PHE A 51 -7.16 -5.14 -12.96
CA PHE A 51 -8.36 -5.78 -13.51
C PHE A 51 -9.19 -6.39 -12.36
N PRO A 52 -10.42 -6.93 -12.58
CA PRO A 52 -11.34 -7.27 -11.49
C PRO A 52 -10.73 -8.12 -10.34
N HIS A 53 -9.90 -9.10 -10.68
CA HIS A 53 -9.24 -9.99 -9.72
C HIS A 53 -7.75 -9.71 -9.52
N CYS A 54 -7.22 -8.57 -9.99
CA CYS A 54 -5.83 -8.21 -9.78
C CYS A 54 -5.67 -6.73 -9.47
N LYS A 55 -5.01 -6.45 -8.35
CA LYS A 55 -4.86 -5.10 -7.81
C LYS A 55 -3.45 -4.93 -7.29
N VAL A 56 -3.00 -3.69 -7.20
CA VAL A 56 -1.81 -3.33 -6.42
C VAL A 56 -2.28 -2.80 -5.08
N ILE A 57 -1.83 -3.40 -4.00
CA ILE A 57 -2.00 -2.91 -2.63
C ILE A 57 -0.72 -2.19 -2.22
N GLY A 58 -0.87 -1.03 -1.61
CA GLY A 58 0.22 -0.25 -1.04
C GLY A 58 -0.04 0.12 0.41
N GLY A 59 1.02 0.22 1.20
CA GLY A 59 0.91 0.60 2.61
C GLY A 59 2.23 0.40 3.36
N HIS A 60 2.14 0.46 4.68
CA HIS A 60 3.25 0.13 5.57
C HIS A 60 3.74 -1.30 5.33
N GLU A 61 5.04 -1.50 5.52
CA GLU A 61 5.67 -2.80 5.32
C GLU A 61 5.06 -3.89 6.22
N GLU A 62 4.70 -3.55 7.45
CA GLU A 62 4.02 -4.45 8.39
C GLU A 62 2.62 -4.85 7.90
N ALA A 63 1.88 -3.94 7.25
CA ALA A 63 0.55 -4.24 6.70
C ALA A 63 0.67 -5.22 5.53
N LEU A 64 1.68 -5.01 4.69
CA LEU A 64 1.96 -5.88 3.55
C LEU A 64 2.44 -7.26 4.03
N ARG A 65 3.33 -7.32 5.02
CA ARG A 65 3.75 -8.58 5.66
C ARG A 65 2.57 -9.34 6.26
N PHE A 66 1.64 -8.64 6.91
CA PHE A 66 0.42 -9.27 7.42
C PHE A 66 -0.40 -9.91 6.30
N ILE A 67 -0.58 -9.23 5.16
CA ILE A 67 -1.29 -9.79 4.01
C ILE A 67 -0.57 -11.03 3.48
N GLU A 68 0.76 -11.02 3.42
CA GLU A 68 1.55 -12.17 2.96
C GLU A 68 1.37 -13.39 3.86
N LEU A 69 1.44 -13.19 5.18
CA LEU A 69 1.30 -14.27 6.16
C LEU A 69 -0.12 -14.86 6.19
N ASN A 70 -1.14 -14.06 5.84
CA ASN A 70 -2.54 -14.47 5.88
C ASN A 70 -3.16 -14.62 4.48
N ALA A 71 -2.33 -14.72 3.44
CA ALA A 71 -2.74 -14.62 2.03
C ALA A 71 -3.88 -15.61 1.69
N ARG A 72 -3.76 -16.85 2.14
CA ARG A 72 -4.76 -17.90 1.89
C ARG A 72 -6.13 -17.54 2.47
N ASP A 73 -6.18 -17.16 3.74
CA ASP A 73 -7.41 -16.87 4.47
C ASP A 73 -8.07 -15.58 3.99
N LEU A 74 -7.25 -14.63 3.51
CA LEU A 74 -7.68 -13.39 2.87
C LEU A 74 -8.14 -13.59 1.42
N GLY A 75 -8.02 -14.81 0.88
CA GLY A 75 -8.40 -15.14 -0.50
C GLY A 75 -7.49 -14.55 -1.56
N VAL A 76 -6.21 -14.38 -1.25
CA VAL A 76 -5.14 -14.03 -2.19
C VAL A 76 -4.59 -15.33 -2.80
N LYS A 77 -4.80 -15.52 -4.10
CA LYS A 77 -4.32 -16.69 -4.86
C LYS A 77 -2.82 -16.63 -5.14
N LYS A 78 -2.33 -15.44 -5.47
CA LYS A 78 -0.93 -15.17 -5.80
C LYS A 78 -0.63 -13.72 -5.43
N MET A 79 0.60 -13.46 -5.03
CA MET A 79 1.08 -12.11 -4.79
C MET A 79 2.52 -11.94 -5.26
N LYS A 80 2.91 -10.70 -5.50
CA LYS A 80 4.28 -10.31 -5.84
C LYS A 80 4.59 -8.92 -5.31
N ARG A 81 5.64 -8.80 -4.49
CA ARG A 81 6.21 -7.50 -4.12
C ARG A 81 6.75 -6.78 -5.35
N LEU A 82 6.50 -5.47 -5.43
CA LEU A 82 7.02 -4.63 -6.50
C LEU A 82 8.36 -4.01 -6.05
N PRO A 83 9.40 -4.04 -6.89
CA PRO A 83 10.72 -3.48 -6.56
C PRO A 83 10.69 -1.95 -6.71
N VAL A 84 10.03 -1.28 -5.77
CA VAL A 84 9.89 0.19 -5.72
C VAL A 84 10.29 0.70 -4.34
N SER A 85 10.64 1.99 -4.25
CA SER A 85 11.15 2.55 -3.01
C SER A 85 10.11 2.80 -1.92
N GLY A 86 8.82 2.86 -2.25
CA GLY A 86 7.75 3.09 -1.26
C GLY A 86 6.34 2.88 -1.78
N ALA A 87 5.35 3.09 -0.90
CA ALA A 87 3.92 2.88 -1.18
C ALA A 87 3.29 4.02 -2.00
N PHE A 88 3.61 4.09 -3.30
CA PHE A 88 3.01 5.07 -4.21
C PHE A 88 1.48 4.96 -4.28
N HIS A 89 0.82 6.07 -4.64
CA HIS A 89 -0.66 6.18 -4.69
C HIS A 89 -1.37 5.93 -3.35
N THR A 90 -0.67 6.10 -2.23
CA THR A 90 -1.26 6.00 -0.88
C THR A 90 -1.09 7.31 -0.11
N ALA A 91 -1.74 7.41 1.05
CA ALA A 91 -1.61 8.55 1.97
C ALA A 91 -0.16 8.77 2.46
N LEU A 92 0.70 7.74 2.43
CA LEU A 92 2.12 7.88 2.77
C LEU A 92 2.88 8.82 1.82
N MET A 93 2.32 9.09 0.64
CA MET A 93 2.91 10.05 -0.31
C MET A 93 2.44 11.49 -0.10
N HIS A 94 1.57 11.76 0.86
CA HIS A 94 1.09 13.13 1.12
C HIS A 94 2.22 14.16 1.40
N PRO A 95 3.29 13.84 2.16
CA PRO A 95 4.32 14.81 2.51
C PRO A 95 5.04 15.44 1.30
N VAL A 96 5.13 14.75 0.17
CA VAL A 96 5.82 15.26 -1.03
C VAL A 96 4.93 16.16 -1.91
N ARG A 97 3.65 16.33 -1.58
CA ARG A 97 2.71 17.13 -2.39
C ARG A 97 3.13 18.60 -2.48
N ALA A 98 3.41 19.25 -1.35
CA ALA A 98 3.76 20.65 -1.32
C ALA A 98 5.15 20.93 -1.94
N PRO A 99 6.22 20.16 -1.62
CA PRO A 99 7.51 20.31 -2.30
C PRO A 99 7.41 20.13 -3.82
N LEU A 100 6.63 19.15 -4.29
CA LEU A 100 6.43 18.91 -5.72
C LEU A 100 5.71 20.08 -6.39
N ALA A 101 4.65 20.61 -5.79
CA ALA A 101 3.92 21.75 -6.33
C ALA A 101 4.83 22.98 -6.49
N LYS A 102 5.67 23.27 -5.49
CA LYS A 102 6.66 24.36 -5.55
C LYS A 102 7.67 24.15 -6.68
N ALA A 103 8.21 22.93 -6.82
CA ALA A 103 9.16 22.61 -7.88
C ALA A 103 8.54 22.79 -9.28
N LEU A 104 7.28 22.39 -9.46
CA LEU A 104 6.56 22.57 -10.72
C LEU A 104 6.27 24.04 -11.04
N GLN A 105 6.01 24.87 -10.02
CA GLN A 105 5.84 26.32 -10.22
C GLN A 105 7.14 27.02 -10.61
N ALA A 106 8.30 26.50 -10.20
CA ALA A 106 9.61 27.08 -10.50
C ALA A 106 10.13 26.79 -11.92
N VAL A 107 9.43 25.96 -12.69
CA VAL A 107 9.77 25.61 -14.10
C VAL A 107 8.81 26.22 -15.12
N HIS A 108 7.92 27.12 -14.67
CA HIS A 108 7.12 28.02 -15.50
C HIS A 108 7.60 29.45 -15.31
#